data_AF-A0A950TWE8-F1
#
_entry.id   AF-A0A950TWE8-F1
#
_cell.length_a   1.000
_cell.length_b   1.000
_cell.length_c   1.000
_cell.angle_alpha   90.00
_cell.angle_beta   90.00
_cell.angle_gamma   90.00
#
_symmetry.space_group_name_H-M   'P 1'
#
loop_
_entity.id
_entity.type
_entity.pdbx_description
1 polymer ?
#
loop_
_entity_poly.entity_id
_entity_poly.type
_entity_poly.pdbx_seq_one_letter_code
_entity_poly.pdbx_strand_id
1 'polypeptide(L)'
;MSTREQPPVVRVSPGPDGMVTYLVEAPPEALPPVCGRDLELAWYAARNAALAQSWGAIRGFRFRRPDGSHTDLALADCDARCWVGAVDRTVGIGTSYGLAICLRLLALVDLLAHARWALPLCRLARDGAELHPSLLRAAATVPLTAEARFDEARLRARLAPFLLPPASAPRLGQATV
;
A
#
# COMPACT_ATOMS: atom_id res chain seq x y z
N MET A 1 19.34 4.75 25.96
CA MET A 1 19.44 5.92 25.08
C MET A 1 18.46 5.73 23.94
N SER A 2 17.29 6.37 23.99
CA SER A 2 16.28 6.26 22.94
C SER A 2 16.69 7.15 21.77
N THR A 3 17.21 6.54 20.71
CA THR A 3 17.36 7.20 19.40
C THR A 3 15.95 7.60 18.97
N ARG A 4 15.65 8.90 18.96
CA ARG A 4 14.46 9.39 18.26
C ARG A 4 14.68 9.05 16.80
N GLU A 5 14.02 8.01 16.29
CA GLU A 5 14.03 7.67 14.86
C GLU A 5 13.58 8.91 14.09
N GLN A 6 14.54 9.58 13.48
CA GLN A 6 14.28 10.70 12.60
C GLN A 6 13.69 10.11 11.33
N PRO A 7 12.51 10.60 10.87
CA PRO A 7 11.88 10.05 9.67
C PRO A 7 12.85 10.15 8.48
N PRO A 8 12.93 9.11 7.63
CA PRO A 8 13.91 9.06 6.56
C PRO A 8 13.83 10.29 5.66
N VAL A 9 14.97 10.92 5.38
CA VAL A 9 15.01 12.10 4.50
C VAL A 9 14.68 11.65 3.09
N VAL A 10 13.68 12.29 2.49
CA VAL A 10 13.32 12.11 1.08
C VAL A 10 13.84 13.34 0.33
N ARG A 11 14.73 13.13 -0.64
CA ARG A 11 15.20 14.19 -1.54
C ARG A 11 14.65 13.98 -2.93
N VAL A 12 14.35 15.06 -3.64
CA VAL A 12 13.83 14.99 -5.00
C VAL A 12 14.92 15.42 -5.97
N SER A 13 15.20 14.58 -6.96
CA SER A 13 16.11 14.88 -8.06
C SER A 13 15.33 14.86 -9.37
N PRO A 14 15.33 15.97 -10.14
CA PRO A 14 14.79 15.94 -11.50
C PRO A 14 15.71 15.09 -12.40
N GLY A 15 15.13 14.20 -13.18
CA GLY A 15 15.79 13.43 -14.22
C GLY A 15 15.56 14.03 -15.61
N PRO A 16 16.24 13.50 -16.65
CA PRO A 16 15.90 13.82 -18.03
C PRO A 16 14.43 13.49 -18.33
N ASP A 17 13.86 14.16 -19.33
CA ASP A 17 12.49 13.92 -19.83
C ASP A 17 11.34 14.15 -18.84
N GLY A 18 11.56 14.97 -17.80
CA GLY A 18 10.52 15.28 -16.80
C GLY A 18 10.27 14.17 -15.78
N MET A 19 11.14 13.15 -15.75
CA MET A 19 11.13 12.12 -14.72
C MET A 19 11.50 12.73 -13.36
N VAL A 20 10.79 12.36 -12.30
CA VAL A 20 11.11 12.78 -10.93
C VAL A 20 11.59 11.57 -10.13
N THR A 21 12.81 11.65 -9.59
CA THR A 21 13.40 10.58 -8.77
C THR A 21 13.46 10.99 -7.29
N TYR A 22 12.88 10.16 -6.44
CA TYR A 22 12.91 10.31 -4.99
C TYR A 22 14.06 9.48 -4.41
N LEU A 23 15.03 10.15 -3.79
CA LEU A 23 16.11 9.53 -3.05
C LEU A 23 15.66 9.36 -1.59
N VAL A 24 15.65 8.13 -1.10
CA VAL A 24 15.08 7.77 0.19
C VAL A 24 16.17 7.19 1.06
N GLU A 25 16.41 7.82 2.20
CA GLU A 25 17.45 7.45 3.16
C GLU A 25 17.05 6.29 4.08
N ALA A 26 16.30 5.33 3.55
CA ALA A 26 15.92 4.08 4.20
C ALA A 26 15.46 3.05 3.15
N PRO A 27 15.63 1.74 3.42
CA PRO A 27 15.05 0.70 2.57
C PRO A 27 13.53 0.59 2.76
N PRO A 28 12.77 0.03 1.79
CA PRO A 28 11.30 -0.04 1.87
C PRO A 28 10.78 -0.76 3.12
N GLU A 29 11.46 -1.82 3.56
CA GLU A 29 11.13 -2.60 4.76
C GLU A 29 11.27 -1.82 6.07
N ALA A 30 12.03 -0.73 6.08
CA ALA A 30 12.24 0.15 7.23
C ALA A 30 11.29 1.36 7.24
N LEU A 31 10.40 1.50 6.25
CA LEU A 31 9.45 2.61 6.22
C LEU A 31 8.41 2.48 7.34
N PRO A 32 8.04 3.61 7.97
CA PRO A 32 7.18 3.60 9.14
C PRO A 32 5.81 3.00 8.82
N PRO A 33 5.13 2.38 9.82
CA PRO A 33 3.72 2.06 9.69
C PRO A 33 2.89 3.34 9.50
N VAL A 34 1.73 3.20 8.89
CA VAL A 34 0.84 4.33 8.57
C VAL A 34 -0.49 4.21 9.29
N CYS A 35 -1.24 5.30 9.37
CA CYS A 35 -2.62 5.24 9.83
C CYS A 35 -3.48 4.49 8.80
N GLY A 36 -4.27 3.52 9.24
CA GLY A 36 -5.18 2.78 8.34
C GLY A 36 -6.20 3.69 7.65
N ARG A 37 -6.64 4.76 8.32
CA ARG A 37 -7.54 5.76 7.75
C ARG A 37 -6.88 6.55 6.63
N ASP A 38 -5.60 6.88 6.76
CA ASP A 38 -4.89 7.62 5.70
C ASP A 38 -4.65 6.73 4.49
N LEU A 39 -4.36 5.44 4.71
CA LEU A 39 -4.27 4.46 3.63
C LEU A 39 -5.62 4.26 2.93
N GLU A 40 -6.72 4.26 3.67
CA GLU A 40 -8.08 4.21 3.11
C GLU A 40 -8.40 5.45 2.27
N LEU A 41 -8.08 6.65 2.77
CA LEU A 41 -8.24 7.89 2.01
C LEU A 41 -7.40 7.89 0.73
N ALA A 42 -6.17 7.41 0.81
CA ALA A 42 -5.28 7.25 -0.35
C ALA A 42 -5.86 6.26 -1.38
N TRP A 43 -6.44 5.14 -0.95
CA TRP A 43 -7.13 4.18 -1.82
C TRP A 43 -8.27 4.85 -2.58
N TYR A 44 -9.17 5.57 -1.89
CA TYR A 44 -10.28 6.24 -2.56
C TYR A 44 -9.82 7.37 -3.49
N ALA A 45 -8.81 8.14 -3.10
CA ALA A 45 -8.25 9.18 -3.95
C ALA A 45 -7.64 8.60 -5.24
N ALA A 46 -6.86 7.53 -5.13
CA ALA A 46 -6.25 6.85 -6.27
C ALA A 46 -7.32 6.22 -7.18
N ARG A 47 -8.32 5.56 -6.62
CA ARG A 47 -9.45 4.99 -7.37
C ARG A 47 -10.20 6.07 -8.16
N ASN A 48 -10.53 7.19 -7.52
CA ASN A 48 -11.23 8.29 -8.17
C ASN A 48 -10.39 8.91 -9.30
N ALA A 49 -9.08 9.05 -9.11
CA ALA A 49 -8.17 9.54 -10.15
C ALA A 49 -8.08 8.56 -11.33
N ALA A 50 -8.08 7.25 -11.06
CA ALA A 50 -8.06 6.22 -12.10
C ALA A 50 -9.35 6.23 -12.93
N LEU A 51 -10.51 6.33 -12.28
CA LEU A 51 -11.81 6.50 -12.95
C LEU A 51 -11.86 7.76 -13.81
N ALA A 52 -11.24 8.85 -13.34
CA ALA A 52 -11.11 10.11 -14.08
C ALA A 52 -9.99 10.10 -15.12
N GLN A 53 -9.32 8.96 -15.35
CA GLN A 53 -8.19 8.81 -16.28
C GLN A 53 -7.15 9.93 -16.12
N SER A 54 -6.77 10.26 -14.88
CA SER A 54 -5.81 11.32 -14.60
C SER A 54 -4.38 10.78 -14.60
N TRP A 55 -3.67 10.92 -15.72
CA TRP A 55 -2.33 10.37 -15.91
C TRP A 55 -1.31 11.19 -15.10
N GLY A 56 -0.51 10.52 -14.28
CA GLY A 56 0.56 11.16 -13.49
C GLY A 56 1.90 11.22 -14.25
N ALA A 57 2.82 12.04 -13.74
CA ALA A 57 4.21 12.08 -14.21
C ALA A 57 4.93 10.74 -13.97
N ILE A 58 5.95 10.45 -14.79
CA ILE A 58 6.85 9.31 -14.57
C ILE A 58 7.69 9.59 -13.32
N ARG A 59 7.71 8.64 -12.39
CA ARG A 59 8.40 8.78 -11.11
C ARG A 59 9.25 7.54 -10.83
N GLY A 60 10.43 7.76 -10.25
CA GLY A 60 11.31 6.72 -9.73
C GLY A 60 11.57 6.90 -8.24
N PHE A 61 11.88 5.82 -7.55
CA PHE A 61 12.35 5.81 -6.18
C PHE A 61 13.69 5.09 -6.11
N ARG A 62 14.63 5.67 -5.38
CA ARG A 62 15.93 5.08 -5.07
C ARG A 62 16.05 4.97 -3.56
N PHE A 63 16.02 3.75 -3.05
CA PHE A 63 16.14 3.45 -1.63
C PHE A 63 17.60 3.12 -1.30
N ARG A 64 18.23 3.91 -0.42
CA ARG A 64 19.59 3.64 0.04
C ARG A 64 19.56 2.64 1.19
N ARG A 65 20.46 1.66 1.13
CA ARG A 65 20.67 0.66 2.19
C ARG A 65 21.84 1.06 3.10
N PRO A 66 21.90 0.55 4.35
CA PRO A 66 22.99 0.86 5.29
C PRO A 66 24.38 0.46 4.80
N ASP A 67 24.47 -0.54 3.92
CA ASP A 67 25.71 -1.01 3.28
C ASP A 67 26.18 -0.12 2.10
N GLY A 68 25.44 0.95 1.79
CA GLY A 68 25.72 1.85 0.67
C GLY A 68 25.16 1.40 -0.69
N SER A 69 24.59 0.21 -0.78
CA SER A 69 23.87 -0.24 -1.97
C SER A 69 22.52 0.49 -2.11
N HIS A 70 21.87 0.35 -3.27
CA HIS A 70 20.56 0.93 -3.50
C HIS A 70 19.61 -0.03 -4.22
N THR A 71 18.32 0.15 -3.96
CA THR A 71 17.24 -0.50 -4.70
C THR A 71 16.47 0.57 -5.46
N ASP A 72 16.37 0.41 -6.78
CA ASP A 72 15.61 1.32 -7.65
C ASP A 72 14.23 0.73 -7.97
N LEU A 73 13.19 1.54 -7.85
CA LEU A 73 11.82 1.23 -8.22
C LEU A 73 11.33 2.28 -9.23
N ALA A 74 11.07 1.86 -10.46
CA ALA A 74 10.53 2.73 -11.50
C ALA A 74 9.02 2.52 -11.66
N LEU A 75 8.24 3.60 -11.63
CA LEU A 75 6.81 3.56 -11.93
C LEU A 75 6.58 3.91 -13.40
N ALA A 76 6.73 2.91 -14.25
CA ALA A 76 6.48 3.04 -15.69
C ALA A 76 5.00 2.82 -16.07
N ASP A 77 4.28 2.04 -15.28
CA ASP A 77 2.89 1.69 -15.51
C ASP A 77 1.95 2.92 -15.43
N CYS A 78 0.96 3.02 -16.33
CA CYS A 78 0.05 4.18 -16.37
C CYS A 78 -0.87 4.26 -15.14
N ASP A 79 -1.30 3.12 -14.62
CA ASP A 79 -2.18 3.08 -13.45
C ASP A 79 -1.38 3.46 -12.19
N ALA A 80 -0.18 2.91 -12.04
CA ALA A 80 0.74 3.29 -10.96
C ALA A 80 1.04 4.80 -10.97
N ARG A 81 1.27 5.40 -12.14
CA ARG A 81 1.49 6.86 -12.26
C ARG A 81 0.29 7.68 -11.82
N CYS A 82 -0.91 7.28 -12.25
CA CYS A 82 -2.16 7.92 -11.84
C CYS A 82 -2.32 7.93 -10.31
N TRP A 83 -2.05 6.79 -9.70
CA TRP A 83 -2.26 6.59 -8.27
C TRP A 83 -1.27 7.37 -7.43
N VAL A 84 0.01 7.33 -7.79
CA VAL A 84 1.03 8.13 -7.11
C VAL A 84 0.74 9.62 -7.24
N GLY A 85 0.26 10.07 -8.40
CA GLY A 85 -0.21 11.45 -8.55
C GLY A 85 -1.37 11.81 -7.59
N ALA A 86 -2.31 10.88 -7.36
CA ALA A 86 -3.40 11.09 -6.41
C ALA A 86 -2.92 11.12 -4.95
N VAL A 87 -2.01 10.21 -4.58
CA VAL A 87 -1.40 10.19 -3.24
C VAL A 87 -0.58 11.46 -2.99
N ASP A 88 0.19 11.91 -3.98
CA ASP A 88 1.00 13.13 -3.88
C ASP A 88 0.13 14.37 -3.65
N ARG A 89 -1.01 14.48 -4.34
CA ARG A 89 -1.96 15.58 -4.13
C ARG A 89 -2.69 15.55 -2.78
N THR A 90 -2.81 14.37 -2.16
CA THR A 90 -3.59 14.22 -0.92
C THR A 90 -2.74 14.23 0.33
N VAL A 91 -1.59 13.56 0.32
CA VAL A 91 -0.73 13.37 1.50
C VAL A 91 0.70 13.86 1.27
N GLY A 92 1.12 14.06 0.02
CA GLY A 92 2.47 14.52 -0.36
C GLY A 92 3.53 13.43 -0.20
N ILE A 93 4.09 12.95 -1.31
CA ILE A 93 5.08 11.84 -1.28
C ILE A 93 6.52 12.31 -1.01
N GLY A 94 6.73 13.62 -0.85
CA GLY A 94 8.02 14.21 -0.45
C GLY A 94 8.40 13.97 1.01
N THR A 95 7.59 13.23 1.77
CA THR A 95 7.87 12.83 3.15
C THR A 95 7.96 11.31 3.24
N SER A 96 8.72 10.79 4.20
CA SER A 96 8.79 9.33 4.41
C SER A 96 7.44 8.73 4.78
N TYR A 97 6.56 9.49 5.45
CA TYR A 97 5.20 9.06 5.75
C TYR A 97 4.32 8.97 4.49
N GLY A 98 4.30 10.01 3.65
CA GLY A 98 3.54 10.00 2.40
C GLY A 98 4.07 8.94 1.42
N LEU A 99 5.40 8.74 1.37
CA LEU A 99 6.01 7.65 0.62
C LEU A 99 5.60 6.27 1.18
N ALA A 100 5.57 6.11 2.50
CA ALA A 100 5.13 4.88 3.15
C ALA A 100 3.67 4.54 2.81
N ILE A 101 2.78 5.53 2.72
CA ILE A 101 1.40 5.36 2.25
C ILE A 101 1.41 4.93 0.77
N CYS A 102 2.15 5.65 -0.06
CA CYS A 102 2.24 5.40 -1.50
C CYS A 102 2.66 3.96 -1.82
N LEU A 103 3.77 3.49 -1.23
CA LEU A 103 4.27 2.14 -1.49
C LEU A 103 3.34 1.06 -0.95
N ARG A 104 2.73 1.27 0.22
CA ARG A 104 1.75 0.31 0.76
C ARG A 104 0.50 0.20 -0.10
N LEU A 105 0.05 1.30 -0.69
CA LEU A 105 -1.07 1.29 -1.63
C LEU A 105 -0.72 0.53 -2.91
N LEU A 106 0.46 0.76 -3.49
CA LEU A 106 0.91 0.04 -4.68
C LEU A 106 1.11 -1.46 -4.40
N ALA A 107 1.76 -1.80 -3.28
CA ALA A 107 1.95 -3.18 -2.84
C ALA A 107 0.61 -3.89 -2.58
N LEU A 108 -0.39 -3.17 -2.06
CA LEU A 108 -1.72 -3.72 -1.83
C LEU A 108 -2.38 -4.12 -3.14
N VAL A 109 -2.15 -3.38 -4.21
CA VAL A 109 -2.79 -3.65 -5.50
C VAL A 109 -2.04 -4.68 -6.30
N ASP A 110 -0.72 -4.67 -6.25
CA ASP A 110 0.07 -5.81 -6.69
C ASP A 110 -0.40 -7.10 -6.00
N LEU A 111 -0.62 -7.08 -4.69
CA LEU A 111 -1.19 -8.22 -3.96
C LEU A 111 -2.56 -8.59 -4.52
N LEU A 112 -3.50 -7.65 -4.65
CA LEU A 112 -4.86 -7.94 -5.13
C LEU A 112 -4.89 -8.45 -6.58
N ALA A 113 -3.91 -8.11 -7.40
CA ALA A 113 -3.78 -8.60 -8.77
C ALA A 113 -3.37 -10.08 -8.83
N HIS A 114 -2.64 -10.59 -7.83
CA HIS A 114 -2.04 -11.94 -7.87
C HIS A 114 -2.59 -12.90 -6.81
N ALA A 115 -3.02 -12.39 -5.66
CA ALA A 115 -3.41 -13.18 -4.50
C ALA A 115 -4.91 -13.51 -4.49
N ARG A 116 -5.29 -14.61 -5.14
CA ARG A 116 -6.70 -15.07 -5.20
C ARG A 116 -7.37 -15.28 -3.84
N TRP A 117 -6.59 -15.58 -2.79
CA TRP A 117 -7.13 -15.74 -1.44
C TRP A 117 -7.65 -14.43 -0.84
N ALA A 118 -7.23 -13.27 -1.35
CA ALA A 118 -7.64 -11.96 -0.85
C ALA A 118 -8.99 -11.51 -1.44
N LEU A 119 -9.53 -12.20 -2.45
CA LEU A 119 -10.80 -11.87 -3.10
C LEU A 119 -11.98 -11.73 -2.12
N PRO A 120 -12.16 -12.59 -1.09
CA PRO A 120 -13.24 -12.42 -0.11
C PRO A 120 -13.15 -11.13 0.71
N LEU A 121 -11.98 -10.48 0.74
CA LEU A 121 -11.75 -9.20 1.40
C LEU A 121 -12.04 -8.00 0.48
N CYS A 122 -12.50 -8.25 -0.75
CA CYS A 122 -12.89 -7.24 -1.71
C CYS A 122 -14.39 -7.38 -2.00
N ARG A 123 -15.15 -6.30 -1.79
CA ARG A 123 -16.55 -6.23 -2.19
C ARG A 123 -16.65 -5.44 -3.50
N LEU A 124 -17.35 -5.98 -4.48
CA LEU A 124 -17.68 -5.23 -5.70
C LEU A 124 -18.74 -4.18 -5.36
N ALA A 125 -18.48 -2.94 -5.75
CA ALA A 125 -19.42 -1.82 -5.69
C ALA A 125 -19.56 -1.18 -7.07
N ARG A 126 -20.51 -0.24 -7.22
CA ARG A 126 -20.85 0.41 -8.49
C ARG A 126 -19.62 1.06 -9.16
N ASP A 127 -18.77 1.69 -8.36
CA ASP A 127 -17.62 2.48 -8.84
C ASP A 127 -16.27 1.78 -8.54
N GLY A 128 -16.28 0.44 -8.47
CA GLY A 128 -15.09 -0.38 -8.29
C GLY A 128 -15.09 -1.21 -7.01
N ALA A 129 -13.91 -1.62 -6.57
CA ALA A 129 -13.76 -2.46 -5.37
C ALA A 129 -13.77 -1.62 -4.08
N GLU A 130 -14.43 -2.16 -3.06
CA GLU A 130 -14.34 -1.73 -1.67
C GLU A 130 -13.53 -2.76 -0.88
N LEU A 131 -12.55 -2.27 -0.12
CA LEU A 131 -11.63 -3.13 0.61
C LEU A 131 -12.12 -3.34 2.04
N HIS A 132 -12.04 -4.57 2.53
CA HIS A 132 -12.40 -4.88 3.90
C HIS A 132 -11.49 -4.11 4.88
N PRO A 133 -12.02 -3.47 5.95
CA PRO A 133 -11.21 -2.65 6.85
C PRO A 133 -10.01 -3.38 7.48
N SER A 134 -10.13 -4.69 7.72
CA SER A 134 -9.01 -5.50 8.22
C SER A 134 -7.86 -5.62 7.23
N LEU A 135 -8.13 -5.64 5.91
CA LEU A 135 -7.09 -5.64 4.88
C LEU A 135 -6.29 -4.33 4.94
N LEU A 136 -6.98 -3.20 5.00
CA LEU A 136 -6.35 -1.87 5.13
C LEU A 136 -5.54 -1.75 6.43
N ARG A 137 -6.08 -2.20 7.56
CA ARG A 137 -5.34 -2.21 8.85
C ARG A 137 -4.10 -3.09 8.81
N ALA A 138 -4.17 -4.25 8.15
CA ALA A 138 -3.03 -5.14 8.00
C ALA A 138 -1.95 -4.49 7.09
N ALA A 139 -2.35 -4.00 5.92
CA ALA A 139 -1.47 -3.33 4.97
C ALA A 139 -0.79 -2.07 5.58
N ALA A 140 -1.50 -1.35 6.45
CA ALA A 140 -0.97 -0.17 7.11
C ALA A 140 0.20 -0.46 8.09
N THR A 141 0.30 -1.69 8.62
CA THR A 141 1.23 -2.01 9.71
C THR A 141 2.22 -3.13 9.40
N VAL A 142 1.91 -4.02 8.44
CA VAL A 142 2.86 -5.04 8.01
C VAL A 142 4.02 -4.38 7.26
N PRO A 143 5.29 -4.69 7.59
CA PRO A 143 6.43 -4.20 6.85
C PRO A 143 6.40 -4.67 5.39
N LEU A 144 6.87 -3.83 4.49
CA LEU A 144 7.11 -4.23 3.09
C LEU A 144 8.37 -5.11 3.01
N THR A 145 8.52 -5.84 1.90
CA THR A 145 9.77 -6.51 1.53
C THR A 145 10.77 -5.53 0.94
N ALA A 146 11.99 -6.01 0.70
CA ALA A 146 13.06 -5.28 0.02
C ALA A 146 12.65 -4.75 -1.37
N GLU A 147 11.70 -5.41 -2.02
CA GLU A 147 11.15 -5.10 -3.34
C GLU A 147 9.92 -4.20 -3.26
N ALA A 148 9.63 -3.62 -2.08
CA ALA A 148 8.44 -2.81 -1.80
C ALA A 148 7.11 -3.54 -2.03
N ARG A 149 7.07 -4.85 -1.79
CA ARG A 149 5.84 -5.69 -1.85
C ARG A 149 5.39 -6.13 -0.46
N PHE A 150 4.21 -6.71 -0.35
CA PHE A 150 3.82 -7.43 0.86
C PHE A 150 4.30 -8.88 0.82
N ASP A 151 4.80 -9.39 1.94
CA ASP A 151 4.93 -10.84 2.16
C ASP A 151 3.52 -11.44 2.26
N GLU A 152 3.13 -12.17 1.21
CA GLU A 152 1.81 -12.77 1.07
C GLU A 152 1.50 -13.73 2.23
N ALA A 153 2.46 -14.56 2.63
CA ALA A 153 2.26 -15.56 3.68
C ALA A 153 2.03 -14.87 5.03
N ARG A 154 2.83 -13.84 5.34
CA ARG A 154 2.70 -13.06 6.56
C ARG A 154 1.38 -12.29 6.62
N LEU A 155 0.98 -11.68 5.50
CA LEU A 155 -0.26 -10.91 5.43
C LEU A 155 -1.48 -11.82 5.50
N ARG A 156 -1.45 -12.97 4.82
CA ARG A 156 -2.50 -14.00 4.89
C ARG A 156 -2.65 -14.55 6.30
N ALA A 157 -1.55 -14.83 7.00
CA ALA A 157 -1.60 -15.30 8.39
C ALA A 157 -2.29 -14.28 9.31
N ARG A 158 -2.02 -12.98 9.14
CA ARG A 158 -2.72 -11.92 9.88
C ARG A 158 -4.19 -11.79 9.55
N LEU A 159 -4.59 -12.13 8.32
CA LEU A 159 -5.96 -12.00 7.84
C LEU A 159 -6.77 -13.30 7.99
N ALA A 160 -6.15 -14.40 8.42
CA ALA A 160 -6.81 -15.70 8.59
C ALA A 160 -8.17 -15.63 9.33
N PRO A 161 -8.35 -14.84 10.41
CA PRO A 161 -9.64 -14.72 11.09
C PRO A 161 -10.77 -14.15 10.22
N PHE A 162 -10.45 -13.39 9.16
CA PHE A 162 -11.40 -12.75 8.26
C PHE A 162 -11.58 -13.50 6.93
N LEU A 163 -10.78 -14.55 6.69
CA LEU A 163 -10.86 -15.39 5.49
C LEU A 163 -11.76 -16.61 5.69
N LEU A 164 -12.11 -16.93 6.94
CA LEU A 164 -13.06 -17.98 7.25
C LEU A 164 -14.49 -17.43 7.17
N PRO A 165 -15.44 -18.17 6.58
CA PRO A 165 -16.86 -17.83 6.74
C PRO A 165 -17.20 -17.85 8.23
N PRO A 166 -18.12 -16.99 8.70
CA PRO A 166 -18.56 -17.03 10.09
C PRO A 166 -19.00 -18.45 10.40
N ALA A 167 -18.44 -19.05 11.46
CA ALA A 167 -18.84 -20.37 11.89
C ALA A 167 -20.36 -20.36 12.08
N SER A 168 -21.07 -21.12 11.26
CA SER A 168 -22.51 -21.31 11.41
C SER A 168 -22.74 -21.78 12.83
N ALA A 169 -23.30 -20.91 13.68
CA ALA A 169 -23.66 -21.29 15.04
C ALA A 169 -24.56 -22.54 14.96
N PRO A 170 -24.33 -23.56 15.80
CA PRO A 170 -25.25 -24.70 15.84
C PRO A 170 -26.64 -24.16 16.13
N ARG A 171 -27.61 -24.47 15.25
CA ARG A 171 -29.02 -24.18 15.51
C ARG A 171 -29.44 -24.99 16.74
N LEU A 172 -29.29 -24.41 17.92
CA LEU A 172 -29.94 -24.92 19.12
C LEU A 172 -31.43 -24.63 18.96
N GLY A 173 -32.17 -25.66 18.58
CA GLY A 173 -33.62 -25.65 18.65
C GLY A 173 -34.28 -26.25 17.43
N GLN A 174 -34.36 -27.58 17.39
CA GLN A 174 -35.60 -28.29 17.10
C GLN A 174 -35.54 -29.68 17.75
N ALA A 175 -36.15 -29.80 18.92
CA ALA A 175 -36.82 -31.01 19.39
C ALA A 175 -37.81 -30.59 20.47
N THR A 176 -39.02 -30.25 20.04
CA THR A 176 -40.21 -30.20 20.89
C THR A 176 -41.11 -31.34 20.45
N VAL A 177 -41.75 -31.94 21.46
CA VAL A 177 -42.77 -33.00 21.50
C VAL A 177 -42.21 -34.40 21.65
#